data_AF-A0A7S2JRZ4-F1
#
_entry.id   AF-A0A7S2JRZ4-F1
#
_cell.length_a   1.000
_cell.length_b   1.000
_cell.length_c   1.000
_cell.angle_alpha   90.00
_cell.angle_beta   90.00
_cell.angle_gamma   90.00
#
_symmetry.space_group_name_H-M   'P 1'
#
loop_
_entity.id
_entity.type
_entity.pdbx_description
1 polymer ?
#
loop_
_entity_poly.entity_id
_entity_poly.type
_entity_poly.pdbx_seq_one_letter_code
_entity_poly.pdbx_strand_id
1 'polypeptide(L)'
;RPWIALLEKNVQFEHKIIDLSNKPPEFLDKYAEAVNTKAVNAKVPLLEHGDGLVVESDVVAKYIAQNIGRHHTEEEDGDDYDAMYPVADAEIRGRIDNFLATWYPVVDSYYSYLCASSELSAKSALLEFRASLQLLERELPEVKVDSSSTNGNYFCLGNTFSVAECIAAPWIQRFYVTLPYFRGVDFEKDVLPPECTKVCRWANSVRARSSVVKSACPEDEMLAAARRYYVSFVSPGAPGKL
;
A
#
# COMPACT_ATOMS: atom_id res chain seq x y z
N ARG A 1 1.45 5.54 -1.29
CA ARG A 1 2.49 4.74 -2.00
C ARG A 1 3.71 5.61 -2.29
N PRO A 2 3.64 6.71 -3.05
CA PRO A 2 4.84 7.54 -3.30
C PRO A 2 5.43 8.21 -2.06
N TRP A 3 4.59 8.67 -1.13
CA TRP A 3 5.07 9.27 0.13
C TRP A 3 5.91 8.27 0.95
N ILE A 4 5.42 7.03 1.10
CA ILE A 4 6.19 5.94 1.73
C ILE A 4 7.52 5.77 0.99
N ALA A 5 7.49 5.75 -0.35
CA ALA A 5 8.70 5.55 -1.13
C ALA A 5 9.74 6.66 -0.92
N LEU A 6 9.33 7.93 -0.89
CA LEU A 6 10.21 9.08 -0.61
C LEU A 6 10.81 9.01 0.81
N LEU A 7 10.00 8.59 1.81
CA LEU A 7 10.49 8.42 3.17
C LEU A 7 11.51 7.28 3.29
N GLU A 8 11.33 6.18 2.56
CA GLU A 8 12.30 5.08 2.51
C GLU A 8 13.60 5.48 1.80
N LYS A 9 13.53 6.39 0.82
CA LYS A 9 14.72 6.99 0.19
C LYS A 9 15.46 7.97 1.10
N ASN A 10 14.90 8.33 2.25
CA ASN A 10 15.48 9.29 3.19
C ASN A 10 15.81 10.66 2.53
N VAL A 11 15.03 11.07 1.53
CA VAL A 11 15.25 12.33 0.83
C VAL A 11 14.37 13.45 1.39
N GLN A 12 14.83 14.69 1.23
CA GLN A 12 14.00 15.87 1.48
C GLN A 12 13.06 16.10 0.29
N PHE A 13 11.80 16.41 0.56
CA PHE A 13 10.81 16.75 -0.46
C PHE A 13 9.78 17.73 0.09
N GLU A 14 9.23 18.56 -0.79
CA GLU A 14 8.06 19.38 -0.49
C GLU A 14 6.79 18.55 -0.70
N HIS A 15 5.87 18.58 0.27
CA HIS A 15 4.57 17.93 0.14
C HIS A 15 3.45 18.98 0.07
N LYS A 16 2.75 19.03 -1.05
CA LYS A 16 1.60 19.91 -1.28
C LYS A 16 0.30 19.11 -1.24
N ILE A 17 -0.60 19.45 -0.32
CA ILE A 17 -1.93 18.86 -0.23
C ILE A 17 -2.84 19.55 -1.26
N ILE A 18 -3.50 18.76 -2.11
CA ILE A 18 -4.42 19.25 -3.14
C ILE A 18 -5.86 19.07 -2.68
N ASP A 19 -6.64 20.16 -2.63
CA ASP A 19 -8.09 20.08 -2.49
C ASP A 19 -8.70 19.52 -3.79
N LEU A 20 -9.22 18.30 -3.72
CA LEU A 20 -9.81 17.63 -4.87
C LEU A 20 -11.15 18.24 -5.32
N SER A 21 -11.81 19.02 -4.46
CA SER A 21 -13.06 19.72 -4.78
C SER A 21 -12.79 21.10 -5.40
N ASN A 22 -11.59 21.66 -5.19
CA ASN A 22 -11.15 22.92 -5.77
C ASN A 22 -9.67 22.84 -6.15
N LYS A 23 -9.37 22.15 -7.25
CA LYS A 23 -8.00 21.88 -7.69
C LYS A 23 -7.32 23.17 -8.16
N PRO A 24 -6.10 23.50 -7.68
CA PRO A 24 -5.36 24.67 -8.13
C PRO A 24 -5.11 24.64 -9.65
N PRO A 25 -5.21 25.77 -10.38
CA PRO A 25 -4.90 25.83 -11.81
C PRO A 25 -3.51 25.30 -12.16
N GLU A 26 -2.49 25.67 -11.36
CA GLU A 26 -1.12 25.21 -11.54
C GLU A 26 -0.97 23.67 -11.48
N PHE A 27 -1.77 23.00 -10.64
CA PHE A 27 -1.78 21.54 -10.56
C PHE A 27 -2.42 20.92 -11.81
N LEU A 28 -3.49 21.54 -12.32
CA LEU A 28 -4.16 21.08 -13.55
C LEU A 28 -3.25 21.24 -14.77
N ASP A 29 -2.52 22.34 -14.86
CA ASP A 29 -1.58 22.59 -15.95
C ASP A 29 -0.43 21.58 -15.96
N LYS A 30 0.21 21.35 -14.80
CA LYS A 30 1.25 20.31 -14.66
C LYS A 30 0.72 18.91 -14.94
N TYR A 31 -0.49 18.60 -14.47
CA TYR A 31 -1.09 17.31 -14.78
C TYR A 31 -1.32 17.16 -16.28
N ALA A 32 -1.85 18.19 -16.95
CA ALA A 32 -2.09 18.18 -18.39
C ALA A 32 -0.80 17.98 -19.20
N GLU A 33 0.28 18.63 -18.77
CA GLU A 33 1.62 18.43 -19.32
C GLU A 33 2.09 16.99 -19.15
N ALA A 34 2.00 16.44 -17.93
CA ALA A 34 2.43 15.08 -17.62
C ALA A 34 1.71 13.99 -18.46
N VAL A 35 0.43 14.19 -18.78
CA VAL A 35 -0.36 13.24 -19.59
C VAL A 35 -0.48 13.63 -21.07
N ASN A 36 0.12 14.74 -21.50
CA ASN A 36 0.02 15.30 -22.85
C ASN A 36 -1.44 15.40 -23.35
N THR A 37 -2.37 15.78 -22.47
CA THR A 37 -3.80 15.93 -22.80
C THR A 37 -4.50 16.84 -21.79
N LYS A 38 -5.75 17.22 -22.06
CA LYS A 38 -6.55 18.04 -21.12
C LYS A 38 -6.73 17.32 -19.79
N ALA A 39 -6.46 18.01 -18.67
CA ALA A 39 -6.53 17.50 -17.30
C ALA A 39 -7.95 17.33 -16.72
N VAL A 40 -8.91 16.87 -17.53
CA VAL A 40 -10.34 16.75 -17.15
C VAL A 40 -10.54 15.84 -15.94
N ASN A 41 -9.62 14.91 -15.71
CA ASN A 41 -9.63 13.97 -14.60
C ASN A 41 -8.29 13.96 -13.84
N ALA A 42 -7.69 15.12 -13.58
CA ALA A 42 -6.45 15.19 -12.81
C ALA A 42 -6.58 14.47 -11.46
N LYS A 43 -5.65 13.56 -11.17
CA LYS A 43 -5.60 12.76 -9.94
C LYS A 43 -4.31 13.01 -9.19
N VAL A 44 -4.37 12.85 -7.88
CA VAL A 44 -3.18 12.72 -7.05
C VAL A 44 -2.76 11.24 -6.98
N PRO A 45 -1.46 10.95 -6.81
CA PRO A 45 -0.33 11.88 -6.70
C PRO A 45 0.24 12.29 -8.06
N LEU A 46 0.86 13.47 -8.09
CA LEU A 46 1.77 13.95 -9.13
C LEU A 46 3.12 14.22 -8.46
N LEU A 47 4.20 13.75 -9.05
CA LEU A 47 5.57 14.00 -8.61
C LEU A 47 6.25 14.93 -9.60
N GLU A 48 6.90 15.96 -9.06
CA GLU A 48 7.84 16.82 -9.79
C GLU A 48 9.25 16.40 -9.38
N HIS A 49 10.11 16.04 -10.33
CA HIS A 49 11.50 15.68 -10.07
C HIS A 49 12.41 16.23 -11.17
N GLY A 50 13.19 17.27 -10.85
CA GLY A 50 13.88 18.08 -11.85
C GLY A 50 12.88 18.72 -12.80
N ASP A 51 13.10 18.59 -14.10
CA ASP A 51 12.18 19.03 -15.16
C ASP A 51 11.10 17.98 -15.49
N GLY A 52 11.09 16.84 -14.79
CA GLY A 52 10.19 15.73 -15.06
C GLY A 52 8.91 15.77 -14.22
N LEU A 53 7.79 15.40 -14.84
CA LEU A 53 6.50 15.19 -14.18
C LEU A 53 6.09 13.72 -14.30
N VAL A 54 5.71 13.10 -13.18
CA VAL A 54 5.28 11.70 -13.13
C VAL A 54 3.93 11.60 -12.42
N VAL A 55 2.99 10.88 -13.02
CA VAL A 55 1.63 10.65 -12.49
C VAL A 55 1.34 9.15 -12.40
N GLU A 56 0.17 8.79 -11.84
CA GLU A 56 -0.25 7.43 -11.49
C GLU A 56 0.53 6.83 -10.31
N SER A 57 -0.16 6.58 -9.20
CA SER A 57 0.50 6.30 -7.91
C SER A 57 1.49 5.12 -7.88
N ASP A 58 1.27 4.07 -8.67
CA ASP A 58 2.19 2.92 -8.76
C ASP A 58 3.39 3.25 -9.63
N VAL A 59 3.17 3.96 -10.74
CA VAL A 59 4.23 4.45 -11.64
C VAL A 59 5.13 5.42 -10.89
N VAL A 60 4.55 6.38 -10.16
CA VAL A 60 5.31 7.32 -9.32
C VAL A 60 6.13 6.58 -8.26
N ALA A 61 5.55 5.60 -7.55
CA ALA A 61 6.28 4.85 -6.53
C ALA A 61 7.45 4.04 -7.12
N LYS A 62 7.26 3.37 -8.27
CA LYS A 62 8.31 2.66 -9.00
C LYS A 62 9.38 3.63 -9.54
N TYR A 63 8.97 4.79 -10.05
CA TYR A 63 9.88 5.84 -10.51
C TYR A 63 10.79 6.32 -9.38
N ILE A 64 10.24 6.64 -8.20
CA ILE A 64 11.02 7.02 -7.01
C ILE A 64 12.00 5.91 -6.66
N ALA A 65 11.54 4.66 -6.61
CA ALA A 65 12.38 3.51 -6.27
C ALA A 65 13.57 3.34 -7.24
N GLN A 66 13.42 3.70 -8.51
CA GLN A 66 14.44 3.51 -9.55
C GLN A 66 15.35 4.72 -9.79
N ASN A 67 14.82 5.94 -9.64
CA ASN A 67 15.46 7.15 -10.17
C ASN A 67 15.88 8.14 -9.09
N ILE A 68 15.48 7.93 -7.84
CA ILE A 68 15.89 8.77 -6.71
C ILE A 68 16.85 7.95 -5.85
N GLY A 69 18.08 8.42 -5.70
CA GLY A 69 19.08 7.79 -4.85
C GLY A 69 18.69 7.87 -3.38
N ARG A 70 19.03 6.84 -2.60
CA ARG A 70 18.84 6.87 -1.15
C ARG A 70 19.90 7.78 -0.54
N HIS A 71 19.48 8.67 0.36
CA HIS A 71 20.43 9.45 1.15
C HIS A 71 20.90 8.61 2.34
N HIS A 72 22.15 8.14 2.27
CA HIS A 72 22.81 7.48 3.41
C HIS A 72 23.16 8.51 4.48
N THR A 73 22.96 8.16 5.75
CA THR A 73 23.58 8.92 6.85
C THR A 73 25.04 8.49 6.97
N GLU A 74 25.92 9.37 7.46
CA GLU A 74 27.38 9.11 7.60
C GLU A 74 27.72 7.83 8.40
N GLU A 75 26.75 7.26 9.13
CA GLU A 75 26.86 6.06 9.96
C GLU A 75 26.45 4.74 9.25
N GLU A 76 25.91 4.78 8.02
CA GLU A 76 25.52 3.59 7.25
C GLU A 76 26.67 3.17 6.29
N ASP A 77 27.72 2.53 6.82
CA ASP A 77 28.72 1.82 6.02
C ASP A 77 28.07 0.57 5.39
N GLY A 78 27.58 0.70 4.16
CA GLY A 78 27.00 -0.42 3.40
C GLY A 78 27.07 -0.16 1.89
N ASP A 79 27.13 -1.24 1.11
CA ASP A 79 27.06 -1.17 -0.35
C ASP A 79 25.84 -0.32 -0.78
N ASP A 80 26.03 0.58 -1.74
CA ASP A 80 25.02 1.50 -2.31
C ASP A 80 23.89 0.79 -3.09
N TYR A 81 23.68 -0.50 -2.82
CA TYR A 81 22.69 -1.31 -3.50
C TYR A 81 21.29 -1.04 -2.95
N ASP A 82 20.55 -0.24 -3.71
CA ASP A 82 19.13 0.01 -3.45
C ASP A 82 18.25 -1.11 -4.05
N ALA A 83 17.91 -2.08 -3.21
CA ALA A 83 17.05 -3.20 -3.57
C ALA A 83 15.55 -2.85 -3.69
N MET A 84 15.16 -1.58 -3.57
CA MET A 84 13.75 -1.19 -3.51
C MET A 84 12.98 -1.49 -4.80
N TYR A 85 13.61 -1.29 -5.97
CA TYR A 85 13.12 -1.77 -7.28
C TYR A 85 14.23 -1.75 -8.35
N PRO A 86 15.22 -2.65 -8.28
CA PRO A 86 16.42 -2.60 -9.10
C PRO A 86 16.14 -2.88 -10.59
N VAL A 87 16.63 -2.02 -11.49
CA VAL A 87 16.52 -2.23 -12.95
C VAL A 87 17.47 -3.34 -13.42
N ALA A 88 18.68 -3.39 -12.84
CA ALA A 88 19.74 -4.30 -13.24
C ALA A 88 19.56 -5.74 -12.74
N ASP A 89 18.80 -5.95 -11.67
CA ASP A 89 18.54 -7.26 -11.07
C ASP A 89 17.15 -7.77 -11.47
N ALA A 90 17.12 -8.59 -12.53
CA ALA A 90 15.89 -9.16 -13.06
C ALA A 90 15.22 -10.16 -12.11
N GLU A 91 15.97 -10.82 -11.22
CA GLU A 91 15.42 -11.79 -10.28
C GLU A 91 14.64 -11.07 -9.16
N ILE A 92 15.27 -10.07 -8.53
CA ILE A 92 14.61 -9.26 -7.50
C ILE A 92 13.41 -8.53 -8.08
N ARG A 93 13.56 -7.90 -9.25
CA ARG A 93 12.44 -7.23 -9.92
C ARG A 93 11.30 -8.18 -10.25
N GLY A 94 11.61 -9.36 -10.81
CA GLY A 94 10.62 -10.39 -11.11
C GLY A 94 9.87 -10.86 -9.85
N ARG A 95 10.57 -11.00 -8.72
CA ARG A 95 9.95 -11.33 -7.43
C ARG A 95 8.96 -10.27 -6.96
N ILE A 96 9.34 -8.99 -7.03
CA ILE A 96 8.46 -7.87 -6.70
C ILE A 96 7.24 -7.84 -7.62
N ASP A 97 7.43 -8.00 -8.94
CA ASP A 97 6.35 -7.94 -9.91
C ASP A 97 5.37 -9.13 -9.75
N ASN A 98 5.87 -10.33 -9.45
CA ASN A 98 5.03 -11.50 -9.14
C ASN A 98 4.21 -11.29 -7.86
N PHE A 99 4.83 -10.74 -6.81
CA PHE A 99 4.10 -10.37 -5.60
C PHE A 99 2.98 -9.37 -5.91
N LEU A 100 3.27 -8.32 -6.68
CA LEU A 100 2.29 -7.29 -7.04
C LEU A 100 1.14 -7.88 -7.87
N ALA A 101 1.44 -8.76 -8.82
CA ALA A 101 0.43 -9.46 -9.61
C ALA A 101 -0.56 -10.27 -8.72
N THR A 102 -0.07 -10.85 -7.63
CA THR A 102 -0.89 -11.56 -6.64
C THR A 102 -1.58 -10.61 -5.66
N TRP A 103 -0.98 -9.47 -5.38
CA TRP A 103 -1.52 -8.45 -4.47
C TRP A 103 -2.74 -7.72 -5.03
N TYR A 104 -2.79 -7.40 -6.33
CA TYR A 104 -3.93 -6.66 -6.89
C TYR A 104 -5.28 -7.41 -6.73
N PRO A 105 -5.38 -8.73 -6.96
CA PRO A 105 -6.58 -9.50 -6.62
C PRO A 105 -7.00 -9.43 -5.13
N VAL A 106 -6.03 -9.30 -4.21
CA VAL A 106 -6.31 -9.11 -2.77
C VAL A 106 -7.00 -7.75 -2.54
N VAL A 107 -6.54 -6.71 -3.25
CA VAL A 107 -7.17 -5.39 -3.20
C VAL A 107 -8.58 -5.42 -3.77
N ASP A 108 -8.78 -6.07 -4.91
CA ASP A 108 -10.09 -6.14 -5.57
C ASP A 108 -11.11 -6.88 -4.68
N SER A 109 -10.72 -8.02 -4.12
CA SER A 109 -11.58 -8.81 -3.23
C SER A 109 -11.84 -8.11 -1.89
N TYR A 110 -10.88 -7.36 -1.35
CA TYR A 110 -11.11 -6.47 -0.21
C TYR A 110 -12.20 -5.43 -0.53
N TYR A 111 -12.14 -4.78 -1.69
CA TYR A 111 -13.17 -3.80 -2.07
C TYR A 111 -14.52 -4.46 -2.33
N SER A 112 -14.56 -5.63 -2.96
CA SER A 112 -15.80 -6.43 -3.07
C SER A 112 -16.42 -6.68 -1.69
N TYR A 113 -15.60 -6.99 -0.68
CA TYR A 113 -16.07 -7.20 0.68
C TYR A 113 -16.51 -5.90 1.36
N LEU A 114 -15.72 -4.82 1.29
CA LEU A 114 -16.04 -3.53 1.90
C LEU A 114 -17.27 -2.86 1.26
N CYS A 115 -17.46 -3.02 -0.05
CA CYS A 115 -18.54 -2.38 -0.82
C CYS A 115 -19.81 -3.25 -0.89
N ALA A 116 -19.78 -4.48 -0.38
CA ALA A 116 -20.94 -5.38 -0.39
C ALA A 116 -22.18 -4.68 0.22
N SER A 117 -23.30 -4.76 -0.50
CA SER A 117 -24.56 -4.05 -0.21
C SER A 117 -25.52 -4.80 0.73
N SER A 118 -25.14 -5.99 1.19
CA SER A 118 -25.93 -6.81 2.10
C SER A 118 -25.04 -7.78 2.87
N GLU A 119 -25.56 -8.34 3.96
CA GLU A 119 -24.82 -9.34 4.73
C GLU A 119 -24.57 -10.63 3.93
N LEU A 120 -25.51 -11.01 3.05
CA LEU A 120 -25.33 -12.19 2.20
C LEU A 120 -24.19 -11.98 1.20
N SER A 121 -24.15 -10.83 0.51
CA SER A 121 -23.06 -10.52 -0.43
C SER A 121 -21.73 -10.30 0.29
N ALA A 122 -21.74 -9.73 1.50
CA ALA A 122 -20.54 -9.57 2.32
C ALA A 122 -19.93 -10.93 2.69
N LYS A 123 -20.75 -11.92 3.07
CA LYS A 123 -20.27 -13.28 3.36
C LYS A 123 -19.62 -13.94 2.14
N SER A 124 -20.23 -13.82 0.95
CA SER A 124 -19.63 -14.36 -0.27
C SER A 124 -18.30 -13.68 -0.61
N ALA A 125 -18.25 -12.35 -0.57
CA ALA A 125 -17.04 -11.60 -0.86
C ALA A 125 -15.90 -11.85 0.15
N LEU A 126 -16.24 -12.13 1.42
CA LEU A 126 -15.25 -12.53 2.43
C LEU A 126 -14.55 -13.85 2.07
N LEU A 127 -15.27 -14.81 1.47
CA LEU A 127 -14.66 -16.08 1.02
C LEU A 127 -13.66 -15.84 -0.10
N GLU A 128 -13.99 -14.98 -1.07
CA GLU A 128 -13.08 -14.59 -2.16
C GLU A 128 -11.87 -13.83 -1.61
N PHE A 129 -12.08 -12.93 -0.66
CA PHE A 129 -10.99 -12.21 -0.01
C PHE A 129 -10.02 -13.15 0.71
N ARG A 130 -10.55 -14.12 1.47
CA ARG A 130 -9.74 -15.18 2.11
C ARG A 130 -8.96 -16.01 1.09
N ALA A 131 -9.59 -16.41 -0.01
CA ALA A 131 -8.93 -17.19 -1.05
C ALA A 131 -7.77 -16.41 -1.69
N SER A 132 -7.94 -15.10 -1.93
CA SER A 132 -6.86 -14.26 -2.45
C SER A 132 -5.68 -14.13 -1.47
N LEU A 133 -5.95 -14.05 -0.16
CA LEU A 133 -4.92 -14.00 0.88
C LEU A 133 -4.13 -15.32 0.96
N GLN A 134 -4.78 -16.46 0.72
CA GLN A 134 -4.09 -17.76 0.61
C GLN A 134 -3.17 -17.84 -0.61
N LEU A 135 -3.48 -17.14 -1.70
CA LEU A 135 -2.57 -17.03 -2.85
C LEU A 135 -1.35 -16.17 -2.48
N LEU A 136 -1.58 -15.02 -1.82
CA LEU A 136 -0.50 -14.17 -1.32
C LEU A 136 0.42 -14.89 -0.33
N GLU A 137 -0.15 -15.73 0.53
CA GLU A 137 0.60 -16.60 1.46
C GLU A 137 1.62 -17.45 0.72
N ARG A 138 1.27 -18.03 -0.44
CA ARG A 138 2.18 -18.87 -1.22
C ARG A 138 3.31 -18.07 -1.87
N GLU A 139 3.04 -16.83 -2.23
CA GLU A 139 4.04 -15.94 -2.83
C GLU A 139 5.06 -15.44 -1.82
N LEU A 140 4.69 -15.24 -0.55
CA LEU A 140 5.61 -14.73 0.47
C LEU A 140 6.75 -15.73 0.78
N PRO A 141 8.00 -15.25 0.95
CA PRO A 141 9.18 -16.11 1.04
C PRO A 141 9.19 -16.93 2.34
N GLU A 142 9.69 -18.16 2.28
CA GLU A 142 10.06 -18.85 3.51
C GLU A 142 11.28 -18.18 4.11
N VAL A 143 11.14 -17.60 5.30
CA VAL A 143 12.27 -17.08 6.07
C VAL A 143 12.51 -18.04 7.22
N LYS A 144 13.69 -18.66 7.25
CA LYS A 144 14.16 -19.37 8.44
C LYS A 144 14.33 -18.31 9.52
N VAL A 145 13.42 -18.32 10.50
CA VAL A 145 13.55 -17.49 11.69
C VAL A 145 14.83 -17.93 12.37
N ASP A 146 15.90 -17.14 12.23
CA ASP A 146 17.03 -17.33 13.10
C ASP A 146 16.53 -17.00 14.51
N SER A 147 16.69 -17.95 15.42
CA SER A 147 16.14 -17.95 16.79
C SER A 147 16.55 -16.75 17.65
N SER A 148 17.41 -15.87 17.12
CA SER A 148 17.85 -14.60 17.67
C SER A 148 16.97 -13.39 17.29
N SER A 149 16.04 -13.51 16.34
CA SER A 149 15.28 -12.38 15.77
C SER A 149 13.76 -12.59 15.81
N THR A 150 13.19 -12.71 17.02
CA THR A 150 11.73 -12.75 17.22
C THR A 150 10.99 -11.46 16.83
N ASN A 151 11.72 -10.41 16.43
CA ASN A 151 11.23 -9.10 15.96
C ASN A 151 11.73 -8.72 14.55
N GLY A 152 12.15 -9.70 13.74
CA GLY A 152 12.70 -9.45 12.42
C GLY A 152 11.68 -8.90 11.42
N ASN A 153 12.11 -7.93 10.61
CA ASN A 153 11.39 -7.44 9.44
C ASN A 153 11.03 -8.61 8.50
N TYR A 154 9.78 -8.71 8.06
CA TYR A 154 9.34 -9.75 7.12
C TYR A 154 8.55 -9.14 5.94
N PHE A 155 9.17 -9.12 4.76
CA PHE A 155 8.78 -8.43 3.53
C PHE A 155 8.84 -9.36 2.31
N CYS A 156 8.39 -8.88 1.15
CA CYS A 156 8.38 -9.62 -0.12
C CYS A 156 9.76 -10.23 -0.47
N LEU A 157 10.84 -9.51 -0.16
CA LEU A 157 12.23 -9.90 -0.38
C LEU A 157 12.91 -10.46 0.89
N GLY A 158 12.14 -11.04 1.81
CA GLY A 158 12.66 -11.51 3.09
C GLY A 158 12.78 -10.35 4.07
N ASN A 159 13.99 -9.94 4.43
CA ASN A 159 14.16 -8.87 5.44
C ASN A 159 14.27 -7.46 4.83
N THR A 160 14.23 -7.37 3.50
CA THR A 160 14.44 -6.13 2.74
C THR A 160 13.11 -5.53 2.29
N PHE A 161 12.87 -4.27 2.68
CA PHE A 161 11.68 -3.51 2.27
C PHE A 161 11.81 -3.07 0.81
N SER A 162 10.71 -3.14 0.05
CA SER A 162 10.72 -2.84 -1.38
C SER A 162 9.53 -1.99 -1.80
N VAL A 163 9.46 -1.63 -3.10
CA VAL A 163 8.29 -0.94 -3.66
C VAL A 163 7.01 -1.78 -3.54
N ALA A 164 7.11 -3.11 -3.41
CA ALA A 164 5.97 -3.98 -3.15
C ALA A 164 5.21 -3.53 -1.89
N GLU A 165 5.93 -3.33 -0.80
CA GLU A 165 5.37 -2.85 0.46
C GLU A 165 4.90 -1.39 0.35
N CYS A 166 5.61 -0.52 -0.35
CA CYS A 166 5.13 0.86 -0.61
C CYS A 166 3.75 0.88 -1.27
N ILE A 167 3.52 -0.04 -2.19
CA ILE A 167 2.26 -0.17 -2.92
C ILE A 167 1.18 -0.76 -2.01
N ALA A 168 1.49 -1.84 -1.29
CA ALA A 168 0.51 -2.57 -0.49
C ALA A 168 0.10 -1.87 0.81
N ALA A 169 1.04 -1.18 1.47
CA ALA A 169 0.87 -0.62 2.81
C ALA A 169 -0.39 0.23 3.04
N PRO A 170 -0.83 1.12 2.12
CA PRO A 170 -2.05 1.91 2.33
C PRO A 170 -3.31 1.06 2.50
N TRP A 171 -3.39 -0.11 1.87
CA TRP A 171 -4.53 -1.01 2.08
C TRP A 171 -4.37 -1.86 3.32
N ILE A 172 -3.15 -2.27 3.66
CA ILE A 172 -2.91 -2.92 4.95
C ILE A 172 -3.38 -1.99 6.07
N GLN A 173 -3.05 -0.70 6.05
CA GLN A 173 -3.61 0.26 7.02
C GLN A 173 -5.14 0.27 7.00
N ARG A 174 -5.77 0.30 5.81
CA ARG A 174 -7.23 0.26 5.68
C ARG A 174 -7.86 -1.01 6.20
N PHE A 175 -7.25 -2.19 6.02
CA PHE A 175 -7.83 -3.45 6.48
C PHE A 175 -8.08 -3.40 7.99
N TYR A 176 -7.11 -2.89 8.75
CA TYR A 176 -7.20 -2.83 10.22
C TYR A 176 -8.09 -1.70 10.75
N VAL A 177 -8.46 -0.73 9.93
CA VAL A 177 -9.32 0.39 10.34
C VAL A 177 -10.76 0.18 9.85
N THR A 178 -10.92 -0.10 8.56
CA THR A 178 -12.23 -0.13 7.90
C THR A 178 -12.99 -1.43 8.15
N LEU A 179 -12.31 -2.59 8.23
CA LEU A 179 -12.99 -3.87 8.45
C LEU A 179 -13.59 -3.96 9.85
N PRO A 180 -12.86 -3.62 10.94
CA PRO A 180 -13.48 -3.59 12.26
C PRO A 180 -14.65 -2.61 12.32
N TYR A 181 -14.54 -1.46 11.65
CA TYR A 181 -15.56 -0.42 11.74
C TYR A 181 -16.83 -0.72 10.94
N PHE A 182 -16.72 -1.13 9.67
CA PHE A 182 -17.88 -1.31 8.79
C PHE A 182 -18.37 -2.77 8.69
N ARG A 183 -17.51 -3.73 9.02
CA ARG A 183 -17.80 -5.17 8.95
C ARG A 183 -17.81 -5.85 10.30
N GLY A 184 -17.30 -5.21 11.36
CA GLY A 184 -17.30 -5.76 12.71
C GLY A 184 -16.35 -6.95 12.87
N VAL A 185 -15.34 -7.04 12.00
CA VAL A 185 -14.38 -8.15 11.96
C VAL A 185 -12.96 -7.64 12.11
N ASP A 186 -12.14 -8.35 12.87
CA ASP A 186 -10.71 -8.14 12.99
C ASP A 186 -9.97 -8.83 11.84
N PHE A 187 -9.02 -8.13 11.20
CA PHE A 187 -8.32 -8.68 10.04
C PHE A 187 -7.51 -9.94 10.37
N GLU A 188 -6.85 -9.99 11.53
CA GLU A 188 -6.02 -11.13 11.91
C GLU A 188 -6.84 -12.29 12.47
N LYS A 189 -7.85 -12.00 13.28
CA LYS A 189 -8.62 -13.04 13.98
C LYS A 189 -9.76 -13.62 13.15
N ASP A 190 -10.45 -12.74 12.40
CA ASP A 190 -11.69 -13.08 11.75
C ASP A 190 -11.56 -13.16 10.24
N VAL A 191 -10.62 -12.45 9.62
CA VAL A 191 -10.45 -12.47 8.15
C VAL A 191 -9.39 -13.47 7.73
N LEU A 192 -8.17 -13.36 8.27
CA LEU A 192 -7.06 -14.21 7.85
C LEU A 192 -7.32 -15.70 8.15
N PRO A 193 -7.19 -16.60 7.16
CA PRO A 193 -7.20 -18.03 7.41
C PRO A 193 -6.07 -18.44 8.38
N PRO A 194 -6.29 -19.40 9.31
CA PRO A 194 -5.29 -19.78 10.32
C PRO A 194 -3.93 -20.22 9.76
N GLU A 195 -3.92 -20.76 8.54
CA GLU A 195 -2.72 -21.18 7.83
C GLU A 195 -1.92 -20.02 7.21
N CYS A 196 -2.50 -18.80 7.11
CA CYS A 196 -1.86 -17.62 6.51
C CYS A 196 -0.88 -16.92 7.46
N THR A 197 0.10 -17.68 7.94
CA THR A 197 1.08 -17.21 8.94
C THR A 197 2.11 -16.23 8.36
N LYS A 198 2.46 -16.35 7.07
CA LYS A 198 3.37 -15.43 6.39
C LYS A 198 2.70 -14.09 6.13
N VAL A 199 1.45 -14.08 5.66
CA VAL A 199 0.68 -12.85 5.46
C VAL A 199 0.49 -12.11 6.76
N CYS A 200 0.18 -12.81 7.87
CA CYS A 200 0.08 -12.19 9.20
C CYS A 200 1.38 -11.48 9.60
N ARG A 201 2.53 -12.18 9.55
CA ARG A 201 3.85 -11.60 9.86
C ARG A 201 4.21 -10.43 8.95
N TRP A 202 3.91 -10.56 7.66
CA TRP A 202 4.17 -9.54 6.66
C TRP A 202 3.34 -8.28 6.91
N ALA A 203 2.02 -8.42 7.11
CA ALA A 203 1.14 -7.31 7.39
C ALA A 203 1.56 -6.56 8.67
N ASN A 204 1.97 -7.29 9.70
CA ASN A 204 2.49 -6.70 10.94
C ASN A 204 3.81 -5.96 10.74
N SER A 205 4.74 -6.52 9.96
CA SER A 205 6.00 -5.84 9.60
C SER A 205 5.76 -4.56 8.81
N VAL A 206 4.84 -4.61 7.84
CA VAL A 206 4.46 -3.44 7.03
C VAL A 206 3.86 -2.33 7.89
N ARG A 207 2.93 -2.66 8.80
CA ARG A 207 2.31 -1.67 9.70
C ARG A 207 3.29 -1.05 10.68
N ALA A 208 4.27 -1.82 11.14
CA ALA A 208 5.29 -1.36 12.08
C ALA A 208 6.38 -0.49 11.41
N ARG A 209 6.48 -0.48 10.07
CA ARG A 209 7.51 0.28 9.35
C ARG A 209 7.33 1.78 9.57
N SER A 210 8.39 2.45 10.01
CA SER A 210 8.39 3.90 10.31
C SER A 210 7.86 4.77 9.16
N SER A 211 8.25 4.52 7.91
CA SER A 211 7.73 5.26 6.74
C SER A 211 6.22 5.10 6.54
N VAL A 212 5.68 3.91 6.83
CA VAL A 212 4.26 3.61 6.75
C VAL A 212 3.50 4.32 7.87
N VAL A 213 4.01 4.28 9.10
CA VAL A 213 3.43 5.01 10.24
C VAL A 213 3.42 6.52 9.99
N LYS A 214 4.54 7.09 9.54
CA LYS A 214 4.70 8.55 9.31
C LYS A 214 3.83 9.09 8.18
N SER A 215 3.40 8.24 7.24
CA SER A 215 2.55 8.63 6.11
C SER A 215 1.10 8.14 6.24
N ALA A 216 0.72 7.63 7.42
CA ALA A 216 -0.64 7.19 7.69
C ALA A 216 -1.62 8.37 7.64
N CYS A 217 -2.78 8.13 7.04
CA CYS A 217 -3.93 9.02 7.16
C CYS A 217 -4.60 8.81 8.53
N PRO A 218 -5.06 9.86 9.22
CA PRO A 218 -5.87 9.72 10.43
C PRO A 218 -7.05 8.76 10.23
N GLU A 219 -7.37 7.97 11.26
CA GLU A 219 -8.39 6.92 11.14
C GLU A 219 -9.77 7.49 10.85
N ASP A 220 -10.14 8.59 11.48
CA ASP A 220 -11.42 9.27 11.29
C ASP A 220 -11.59 9.80 9.86
N GLU A 221 -10.53 10.38 9.28
CA GLU A 221 -10.51 10.78 7.88
C GLU A 221 -10.65 9.58 6.93
N MET A 222 -9.96 8.48 7.23
CA MET A 222 -10.04 7.24 6.45
C MET A 222 -11.46 6.64 6.47
N LEU A 223 -12.08 6.60 7.65
CA LEU A 223 -13.44 6.11 7.83
C LEU A 223 -14.46 7.03 7.14
N ALA A 224 -14.29 8.35 7.24
CA ALA A 224 -15.14 9.32 6.55
C ALA A 224 -15.06 9.16 5.03
N ALA A 225 -13.86 9.00 4.47
CA ALA A 225 -13.66 8.75 3.05
C ALA A 225 -14.28 7.41 2.61
N ALA A 226 -14.04 6.33 3.37
CA ALA A 226 -14.58 5.02 3.04
C ALA A 226 -16.13 5.02 3.04
N ARG A 227 -16.75 5.67 4.03
CA ARG A 227 -18.19 5.87 4.09
C ARG A 227 -18.70 6.63 2.86
N ARG A 228 -18.02 7.72 2.49
CA ARG A 228 -18.45 8.58 1.38
C ARG A 228 -18.41 7.87 0.02
N TYR A 229 -17.41 7.04 -0.21
CA TYR A 229 -17.11 6.54 -1.56
C TYR A 229 -17.36 5.04 -1.77
N TYR A 230 -17.34 4.22 -0.71
CA TYR A 230 -17.27 2.76 -0.85
C TYR A 230 -18.38 2.03 -0.10
N VAL A 231 -18.72 2.49 1.10
CA VAL A 231 -19.62 1.75 1.99
C VAL A 231 -21.07 2.17 1.79
N SER A 232 -21.90 1.25 1.31
CA SER A 232 -23.35 1.41 1.18
C SER A 232 -24.16 0.61 2.22
N PHE A 233 -23.50 -0.29 2.95
CA PHE A 233 -24.10 -1.19 3.92
C PHE A 233 -23.09 -1.48 5.05
N VAL A 234 -23.56 -1.46 6.30
CA VAL A 234 -22.78 -1.82 7.49
C VAL A 234 -23.27 -3.16 8.03
N SER A 235 -22.36 -4.09 8.30
CA SER A 235 -22.74 -5.43 8.79
C SER A 235 -23.37 -5.36 10.19
N PRO A 236 -24.33 -6.26 10.50
CA PRO A 236 -24.96 -6.29 11.82
C PRO A 236 -23.91 -6.46 12.94
N GLY A 237 -23.98 -5.60 13.96
CA GLY A 237 -23.04 -5.62 15.09
C GLY A 237 -21.74 -4.85 14.88
N ALA A 238 -21.45 -4.38 13.67
CA ALA A 238 -20.33 -3.47 13.44
C ALA A 238 -20.62 -2.08 14.06
N PRO A 239 -19.60 -1.36 14.55
CA PRO A 239 -19.77 -0.04 15.19
C PRO A 239 -20.07 1.09 14.19
N GLY A 240 -19.88 0.83 12.90
CA GLY A 240 -20.04 1.80 11.83
C GLY A 240 -21.45 2.35 11.69
N LYS A 241 -21.53 3.51 11.07
CA LYS A 241 -22.80 4.16 10.70
C LYS A 241 -22.72 4.54 9.23
N LEU A 242 -23.84 4.45 8.51
CA LEU A 242 -23.98 5.04 7.18
C LEU A 242 -24.17 6.56 7.31
#